data_AF-A0A6J6HF01-F1
#
_entry.id   AF-A0A6J6HF01-F1
#
_cell.length_a   1.000
_cell.length_b   1.000
_cell.length_c   1.000
_cell.angle_alpha   90.00
_cell.angle_beta   90.00
_cell.angle_gamma   90.00
#
_symmetry.space_group_name_H-M   'P 1'
#
loop_
_entity.id
_entity.type
_entity.pdbx_description
1 polymer ?
#
loop_
_entity_poly.entity_id
_entity_poly.type
_entity_poly.pdbx_seq_one_letter_code
_entity_poly.pdbx_strand_id
1 'polypeptide(L)'
;MIAANGDATRGGELFRINCAMCHNAVGAGGALTEGKYAPALKGVPADHVYEAMLTGPQNMPVFNDANLTPKDKKDIITYLKFVEENPSAGGYELANLGPVVEGLFTWIFILGFIIAITIWLGAKSN
;
A
#
# COMPACT_ATOMS: atom_id res chain seq x y z
N MET A 1 -24.24 0.46 -0.04
CA MET A 1 -22.97 1.02 0.46
C MET A 1 -22.73 0.59 1.89
N ILE A 2 -21.78 -0.32 2.07
CA ILE A 2 -21.19 -0.72 3.34
C ILE A 2 -20.50 0.50 3.92
N ALA A 3 -20.94 0.89 5.13
CA ALA A 3 -20.33 1.99 5.85
C ALA A 3 -18.97 1.59 6.42
N ALA A 4 -17.95 2.43 6.20
CA ALA A 4 -16.62 2.30 6.78
C ALA A 4 -16.58 2.87 8.21
N ASN A 5 -17.42 2.33 9.11
CA ASN A 5 -17.53 2.75 10.51
C ASN A 5 -17.25 1.60 11.50
N GLY A 6 -16.29 0.73 11.14
CA GLY A 6 -15.72 -0.29 12.02
C GLY A 6 -14.54 0.23 12.84
N ASP A 7 -13.71 -0.68 13.32
CA ASP A 7 -12.47 -0.38 14.04
C ASP A 7 -11.27 -0.40 13.07
N ALA A 8 -10.72 0.77 12.75
CA ALA A 8 -9.56 0.90 11.86
C ALA A 8 -8.29 0.24 12.41
N THR A 9 -8.12 0.20 13.74
CA THR A 9 -6.93 -0.39 14.38
C THR A 9 -6.95 -1.91 14.18
N ARG A 10 -8.06 -2.54 14.57
CA ARG A 10 -8.29 -3.98 14.34
C ARG A 10 -8.26 -4.31 12.85
N GLY A 11 -8.89 -3.48 12.02
CA GLY A 11 -8.87 -3.61 10.57
C GLY A 11 -7.47 -3.64 9.98
N GLY A 12 -6.59 -2.76 10.46
CA GLY A 12 -5.20 -2.70 10.03
C GLY A 12 -4.40 -3.92 10.43
N GLU A 13 -4.65 -4.49 11.62
CA GLU A 13 -4.05 -5.75 12.06
C GLU A 13 -4.46 -6.90 11.13
N LEU A 14 -5.76 -7.06 10.91
CA LEU A 14 -6.31 -8.09 10.04
C LEU A 14 -5.81 -7.95 8.60
N PHE A 15 -5.76 -6.72 8.07
CA PHE A 15 -5.27 -6.46 6.72
C PHE A 15 -3.79 -6.81 6.57
N ARG A 16 -2.95 -6.45 7.56
CA ARG A 16 -1.52 -6.80 7.54
C ARG A 16 -1.27 -8.30 7.61
N ILE A 17 -2.11 -9.04 8.34
CA ILE A 17 -2.00 -10.49 8.46
C ILE A 17 -2.46 -11.20 7.18
N ASN A 18 -3.55 -10.74 6.56
CA ASN A 18 -4.25 -11.52 5.53
C ASN A 18 -4.09 -10.98 4.10
N CYS A 19 -3.81 -9.69 3.92
CA CYS A 19 -3.96 -9.02 2.62
C CYS A 19 -2.67 -8.31 2.16
N ALA A 20 -1.87 -7.79 3.09
CA ALA A 20 -0.70 -6.97 2.78
C ALA A 20 0.39 -7.70 2.00
N MET A 21 0.45 -9.03 2.09
CA MET A 21 1.37 -9.86 1.30
C MET A 21 1.17 -9.71 -0.20
N CYS A 22 -0.06 -9.42 -0.65
CA CYS A 22 -0.36 -9.22 -2.06
C CYS A 22 -0.59 -7.74 -2.38
N HIS A 23 -1.33 -7.03 -1.51
CA HIS A 23 -1.79 -5.66 -1.78
C HIS A 23 -0.89 -4.57 -1.19
N ASN A 24 0.27 -4.89 -0.62
CA ASN A 24 1.12 -3.98 0.16
C ASN A 24 0.45 -3.53 1.48
N ALA A 25 1.22 -3.05 2.47
CA ALA A 25 0.75 -2.68 3.80
C ALA A 25 -0.37 -1.63 3.82
N VAL A 26 -0.40 -0.75 2.81
CA VAL A 26 -1.38 0.34 2.67
C VAL A 26 -2.30 0.17 1.45
N GLY A 27 -2.34 -1.02 0.84
CA GLY A 27 -3.21 -1.26 -0.31
C GLY A 27 -2.69 -0.67 -1.63
N ALA A 28 -1.38 -0.42 -1.76
CA ALA A 28 -0.78 0.08 -3.00
C ALA A 28 -0.80 -0.93 -4.17
N GLY A 29 -1.09 -2.21 -3.88
CA GLY A 29 -1.00 -3.30 -4.86
C GLY A 29 0.40 -3.92 -4.93
N GLY A 30 0.57 -4.90 -5.81
CA GLY A 30 1.82 -5.64 -5.93
C GLY A 30 1.86 -6.57 -7.13
N ALA A 31 3.07 -6.93 -7.57
CA ALA A 31 3.26 -7.94 -8.61
C ALA A 31 3.07 -9.34 -8.04
N LEU A 32 2.44 -10.23 -8.81
CA LEU A 32 2.29 -11.65 -8.51
C LEU A 32 3.04 -12.50 -9.55
N THR A 33 3.13 -13.79 -9.28
CA THR A 33 3.70 -14.77 -10.22
C THR A 33 2.92 -14.80 -11.54
N GLU A 34 3.58 -15.28 -12.59
CA GLU A 34 2.97 -15.48 -13.92
C GLU A 34 2.40 -14.20 -14.56
N GLY A 35 2.98 -13.04 -14.25
CA GLY A 35 2.55 -11.75 -14.80
C GLY A 35 1.21 -11.24 -14.25
N LYS A 36 0.65 -11.90 -13.23
CA LYS A 36 -0.53 -11.43 -12.50
C LYS A 36 -0.13 -10.29 -11.55
N TYR A 37 -1.12 -9.55 -11.05
CA TYR A 37 -0.88 -8.47 -10.09
C TYR A 37 -2.08 -8.28 -9.17
N ALA A 38 -1.81 -7.81 -7.97
CA ALA A 38 -2.80 -7.37 -7.02
C ALA A 38 -3.06 -5.89 -7.29
N PRO A 39 -4.31 -5.51 -7.59
CA PRO A 39 -4.63 -4.11 -7.87
C PRO A 39 -4.45 -3.23 -6.63
N ALA A 40 -4.24 -1.93 -6.87
CA ALA A 40 -4.31 -0.93 -5.83
C ALA A 40 -5.74 -0.83 -5.28
N LEU A 41 -5.87 -0.71 -3.97
CA LEU A 41 -7.16 -0.64 -3.27
C LEU A 41 -7.62 0.80 -3.02
N LYS A 42 -6.74 1.78 -3.27
CA LYS A 42 -7.05 3.20 -3.13
C LYS A 42 -8.17 3.62 -4.07
N GLY A 43 -9.23 4.21 -3.52
CA GLY A 43 -10.38 4.71 -4.26
C GLY A 43 -11.38 3.63 -4.68
N VAL A 44 -11.16 2.37 -4.26
CA VAL A 44 -12.12 1.29 -4.54
C VAL A 44 -13.34 1.44 -3.62
N PRO A 45 -14.58 1.36 -4.14
CA PRO A 45 -15.78 1.38 -3.32
C PRO A 45 -15.81 0.25 -2.27
N ALA A 46 -16.30 0.55 -1.07
CA ALA A 46 -16.36 -0.40 0.05
C ALA A 46 -17.10 -1.71 -0.32
N ASP A 47 -18.17 -1.59 -1.10
CA ASP A 47 -18.98 -2.73 -1.57
C ASP A 47 -18.12 -3.71 -2.39
N HIS A 48 -17.30 -3.20 -3.31
CA HIS A 48 -16.41 -4.03 -4.13
C HIS A 48 -15.26 -4.65 -3.33
N VAL A 49 -14.73 -3.97 -2.32
CA VAL A 49 -13.72 -4.57 -1.43
C VAL A 49 -14.34 -5.73 -0.65
N TYR A 50 -15.57 -5.56 -0.17
CA TYR A 50 -16.29 -6.63 0.53
C TYR A 50 -16.57 -7.83 -0.39
N GLU A 51 -17.06 -7.58 -1.60
CA GLU A 51 -17.30 -8.60 -2.62
C GLU A 51 -15.99 -9.33 -3.01
N ALA A 52 -14.88 -8.61 -3.16
CA ALA A 52 -13.59 -9.20 -3.48
C ALA A 52 -13.12 -10.16 -2.38
N MET A 53 -13.31 -9.81 -1.10
CA MET A 53 -13.02 -10.71 0.01
C MET A 53 -13.89 -11.98 -0.01
N LEU A 54 -15.15 -11.87 -0.45
CA LEU A 54 -16.06 -13.02 -0.55
C LEU A 54 -15.80 -13.92 -1.76
N THR A 55 -15.42 -13.33 -2.88
CA THR A 55 -15.32 -14.04 -4.17
C THR A 55 -13.90 -14.49 -4.49
N GLY A 56 -12.89 -13.83 -3.94
CA GLY A 56 -11.48 -14.15 -4.18
C GLY A 56 -11.09 -14.04 -5.67
N PRO A 57 -11.10 -12.84 -6.27
CA PRO A 57 -10.82 -12.68 -7.70
C PRO A 57 -9.37 -13.07 -8.05
N GLN A 58 -9.19 -13.66 -9.24
CA GLN A 58 -7.91 -14.18 -9.74
C GLN A 58 -7.25 -15.18 -8.77
N ASN A 59 -6.08 -14.82 -8.21
CA ASN A 59 -5.32 -15.64 -7.27
C ASN A 59 -5.65 -15.27 -5.81
N MET A 60 -6.55 -14.31 -5.56
CA MET A 60 -6.91 -13.91 -4.21
C MET A 60 -7.69 -15.04 -3.51
N PRO A 61 -7.30 -15.48 -2.31
CA PRO A 61 -8.03 -16.50 -1.59
C PRO A 61 -9.42 -15.99 -1.17
N VAL A 62 -10.36 -16.92 -1.05
CA VAL A 62 -11.71 -16.62 -0.56
C VAL A 62 -11.69 -16.49 0.96
N PHE A 63 -12.18 -15.37 1.47
CA PHE A 63 -12.34 -15.12 2.90
C PHE A 63 -13.80 -15.26 3.31
N ASN A 64 -14.22 -16.49 3.57
CA ASN A 64 -15.56 -16.79 4.09
C ASN A 64 -15.73 -16.33 5.55
N ASP A 65 -16.96 -16.40 6.06
CA ASP A 65 -17.30 -15.93 7.40
C ASP A 65 -16.73 -16.77 8.56
N ALA A 66 -16.16 -17.95 8.26
CA ALA A 66 -15.43 -18.76 9.24
C ALA A 66 -14.00 -18.22 9.45
N ASN A 67 -13.43 -17.56 8.45
CA ASN A 67 -12.06 -17.03 8.48
C ASN A 67 -12.05 -15.53 8.83
N LEU A 68 -12.93 -14.75 8.19
CA LEU A 68 -13.12 -13.33 8.46
C LEU A 68 -14.62 -13.07 8.60
N THR A 69 -15.05 -12.74 9.81
CA THR A 69 -16.46 -12.43 10.05
C THR A 69 -16.89 -11.17 9.27
N PRO A 70 -18.19 -10.96 9.05
CA PRO A 70 -18.69 -9.72 8.44
C PRO A 70 -18.20 -8.45 9.16
N LYS A 71 -18.00 -8.54 10.49
CA LYS A 71 -17.42 -7.46 11.29
C LYS A 71 -15.94 -7.23 10.93
N ASP A 72 -15.14 -8.29 10.89
CA ASP A 72 -13.71 -8.21 10.54
C ASP A 72 -13.50 -7.62 9.13
N LYS A 73 -14.33 -8.03 8.17
CA LYS A 73 -14.34 -7.46 6.80
C LYS A 73 -14.62 -5.96 6.81
N LYS A 74 -15.58 -5.53 7.64
CA LYS A 74 -15.92 -4.11 7.79
C LYS A 74 -14.81 -3.32 8.48
N ASP A 75 -14.13 -3.92 9.46
CA ASP A 75 -12.96 -3.33 10.11
C ASP A 75 -11.82 -3.14 9.10
N ILE A 76 -11.54 -4.15 8.25
CA ILE A 76 -10.56 -4.05 7.14
C ILE A 76 -10.91 -2.91 6.18
N ILE A 77 -12.17 -2.81 5.74
CA ILE A 77 -12.63 -1.72 4.87
C ILE A 77 -12.45 -0.37 5.54
N THR A 78 -12.73 -0.29 6.85
CA THR A 78 -12.56 0.93 7.63
C THR A 78 -11.09 1.34 7.72
N TYR A 79 -10.18 0.39 7.88
CA TYR A 79 -8.74 0.64 7.81
C TYR A 79 -8.32 1.17 6.43
N LEU A 80 -8.79 0.55 5.33
CA LEU A 80 -8.46 1.01 3.99
C LEU A 80 -8.91 2.46 3.75
N LYS A 81 -10.12 2.83 4.20
CA LYS A 81 -10.60 4.21 4.11
C LYS A 81 -9.84 5.17 5.01
N PHE A 82 -9.50 4.73 6.22
CA PHE A 82 -8.63 5.51 7.09
C PHE A 82 -7.29 5.83 6.41
N VAL A 83 -6.63 4.83 5.80
CA VAL A 83 -5.34 5.03 5.13
C VAL A 83 -5.46 5.89 3.86
N GLU A 84 -6.59 5.83 3.14
CA GLU A 84 -6.84 6.73 2.00
C GLU A 84 -6.95 8.20 2.43
N GLU A 85 -7.58 8.46 3.58
CA GLU A 85 -7.85 9.81 4.10
C GLU A 85 -6.69 10.39 4.92
N ASN A 86 -5.82 9.54 5.45
CA ASN A 86 -4.71 9.93 6.33
C ASN A 86 -3.36 9.67 5.64
N PRO A 87 -2.89 10.61 4.79
CA PRO A 87 -1.61 10.48 4.12
C PRO A 87 -0.43 10.51 5.10
N SER A 88 0.73 10.07 4.63
CA SER A 88 1.95 9.91 5.43
C SER A 88 2.41 11.23 6.05
N ALA A 89 2.85 11.17 7.31
CA ALA A 89 3.37 12.32 8.02
C ALA A 89 4.77 12.78 7.52
N GLY A 90 5.46 11.97 6.72
CA GLY A 90 6.87 12.16 6.34
C GLY A 90 7.13 12.95 5.06
N GLY A 91 6.09 13.49 4.42
CA GLY A 91 6.19 14.18 3.14
C GLY A 91 5.63 13.34 1.99
N TYR A 92 6.29 13.41 0.82
CA TYR A 92 5.78 12.76 -0.39
C TYR A 92 5.97 11.23 -0.33
N GLU A 93 4.89 10.49 -0.59
CA GLU A 93 4.82 9.03 -0.37
C GLU A 93 5.51 8.16 -1.43
N LEU A 94 6.01 8.73 -2.53
CA LEU A 94 6.66 7.99 -3.63
C LEU A 94 5.88 6.73 -4.05
N ALA A 95 4.57 6.89 -4.25
CA ALA A 95 3.61 5.84 -4.59
C ALA A 95 3.38 4.73 -3.53
N ASN A 96 3.85 4.92 -2.29
CA ASN A 96 3.72 3.97 -1.18
C ASN A 96 4.32 2.57 -1.45
N LEU A 97 5.28 2.48 -2.37
CA LEU A 97 5.97 1.23 -2.70
C LEU A 97 7.11 0.91 -1.73
N GLY A 98 7.36 1.79 -0.77
CA GLY A 98 8.31 1.60 0.32
C GLY A 98 9.78 1.81 -0.08
N PRO A 99 10.72 1.13 0.60
CA PRO A 99 12.14 1.52 0.62
C PRO A 99 12.85 1.40 -0.73
N VAL A 100 12.31 0.62 -1.68
CA VAL A 100 12.91 0.45 -3.00
C VAL A 100 12.82 1.75 -3.82
N VAL A 101 11.64 2.37 -3.86
CA VAL A 101 11.43 3.62 -4.62
C VAL A 101 12.11 4.78 -3.91
N GLU A 102 12.02 4.83 -2.58
CA GLU A 102 12.76 5.81 -1.76
C GLU A 102 14.28 5.70 -1.95
N GLY A 103 14.81 4.47 -1.99
CA GLY A 103 16.22 4.20 -2.23
C GLY A 103 16.67 4.62 -3.62
N LEU A 104 15.89 4.31 -4.66
CA LEU A 104 16.18 4.74 -6.03
C LEU A 104 16.16 6.27 -6.16
N PHE A 105 15.15 6.93 -5.57
CA PHE A 105 15.08 8.39 -5.54
C PHE A 105 16.31 8.99 -4.87
N THR A 106 16.68 8.48 -3.69
CA THR A 106 17.87 8.91 -2.94
C THR A 106 19.14 8.70 -3.78
N TRP A 107 19.27 7.55 -4.44
CA TRP A 107 20.44 7.23 -5.26
C TRP A 107 20.58 8.18 -6.45
N ILE A 108 19.50 8.51 -7.16
CA ILE A 108 19.56 9.41 -8.32
C ILE A 108 19.80 10.86 -7.87
N PHE A 109 18.97 11.37 -6.96
CA PHE A 109 18.94 12.80 -6.68
C PHE A 109 19.94 13.21 -5.61
N ILE A 110 20.04 12.48 -4.50
CA ILE A 110 20.95 12.86 -3.41
C ILE A 110 22.39 12.54 -3.81
N LEU A 111 22.69 11.32 -4.28
CA LEU A 111 24.06 11.01 -4.71
C LEU A 111 24.44 11.79 -5.97
N GLY A 112 23.53 11.95 -6.94
CA GLY A 112 23.78 12.77 -8.12
C GLY A 112 24.12 14.22 -7.76
N PHE A 113 23.41 14.82 -6.79
CA PHE A 113 23.70 16.15 -6.28
C PHE A 113 25.06 16.24 -5.58
N ILE A 114 25.40 15.25 -4.74
CA ILE A 114 26.70 15.19 -4.07
C ILE A 114 27.84 15.08 -5.10
N ILE A 115 27.69 14.25 -6.13
CA ILE A 115 28.67 14.10 -7.20
C ILE A 115 28.86 15.42 -7.95
N ALA A 116 27.76 16.10 -8.29
CA ALA A 116 27.81 17.39 -8.99
C ALA A 116 28.56 18.46 -8.17
N ILE A 117 28.27 18.57 -6.87
CA ILE A 117 29.00 19.47 -5.96
C ILE A 117 30.48 19.12 -5.93
N THR A 118 30.80 17.83 -5.81
CA THR A 118 32.20 17.37 -5.73
C THR A 118 32.97 17.74 -6.99
N ILE A 119 32.38 17.52 -8.17
CA ILE A 119 32.98 17.93 -9.47
C ILE A 119 33.16 19.44 -9.52
N TRP A 120 32.14 20.21 -9.13
CA TRP A 120 32.19 21.68 -9.16
C TRP A 120 33.29 22.24 -8.25
N LEU A 121 33.41 21.73 -7.02
CA LEU A 121 34.44 22.14 -6.08
C LEU A 121 35.83 21.77 -6.59
N GLY A 122 36.01 20.55 -7.10
CA GLY A 122 37.28 20.10 -7.67
C GLY A 122 37.71 20.92 -8.90
N ALA A 123 36.77 21.24 -9.80
CA ALA A 123 37.03 22.05 -10.99
C ALA A 123 37.34 23.52 -10.66
N LYS A 124 36.85 24.04 -9.52
CA LYS A 124 37.12 25.42 -9.08
C LYS A 124 38.44 25.55 -8.30
N SER A 125 38.91 24.46 -7.68
CA SER A 125 40.17 24.45 -6.93
C SER A 125 41.42 24.37 -7.81
N ASN A 126 41.25 24.10 -9.10
CA ASN A 126 42.31 23.97 -10.11
C ASN A 126 42.25 25.16 -11.08
#